data_AF-C4NTK1-F1
#
_entry.id   AF-C4NTK1-F1
#
_cell.length_a   1.000
_cell.length_b   1.000
_cell.length_c   1.000
_cell.angle_alpha   90.00
_cell.angle_beta   90.00
_cell.angle_gamma   90.00
#
_symmetry.space_group_name_H-M   'P 1'
#
loop_
_entity.id
_entity.type
_entity.pdbx_description
1 polymer ?
#
loop_
_entity_poly.entity_id
_entity_poly.type
_entity_poly.pdbx_seq_one_letter_code
_entity_poly.pdbx_strand_id
1 'polypeptide(L)'
;MLTLNSELEWSGVGSICTDQKAKTYVSDAFNIAYGQPTKELLPAGTALYKFNGFNSLARSPITDDSPLSPWWSPVQPFRYDGGLRQRMLIAKQNGVSMREWGRLTSVIKENWSSLEYLLEITLKVPVYAWFGGFKGMSRIDNGMTSRRNITLEQKGRSSMLPGGATQFYIPNLTVGHISSHQFSILK
;
A
#
# COMPACT_ATOMS: atom_id res chain seq x y z
N MET A 1 -13.95 23.35 0.24
CA MET A 1 -13.26 22.20 0.87
C MET A 1 -11.78 22.34 0.59
N LEU A 2 -10.93 22.26 1.61
CA LEU A 2 -9.48 22.24 1.41
C LEU A 2 -9.09 20.86 0.85
N THR A 3 -8.25 20.82 -0.19
CA THR A 3 -7.70 19.56 -0.71
C THR A 3 -6.46 19.22 0.10
N LEU A 4 -6.41 18.03 0.70
CA LEU A 4 -5.28 17.61 1.52
C LEU A 4 -4.00 17.52 0.67
N ASN A 5 -2.86 17.97 1.20
CA ASN A 5 -1.53 17.90 0.58
C ASN A 5 -1.36 18.71 -0.72
N SER A 6 -2.22 19.71 -0.96
CA SER A 6 -2.17 20.54 -2.18
C SER A 6 -0.86 21.28 -2.38
N GLU A 7 -0.25 21.69 -1.29
CA GLU A 7 0.97 22.48 -1.16
C GLU A 7 2.26 21.65 -1.21
N LEU A 8 2.15 20.33 -1.07
CA LEU A 8 3.31 19.45 -1.00
C LEU A 8 3.83 19.13 -2.40
N GLU A 9 5.15 19.16 -2.56
CA GLU A 9 5.83 18.86 -3.81
C GLU A 9 6.70 17.60 -3.70
N TRP A 10 6.97 16.95 -4.85
CA TRP A 10 7.69 15.67 -4.85
C TRP A 10 9.07 15.75 -4.20
N SER A 11 9.80 16.85 -4.36
CA SER A 11 11.12 17.03 -3.71
C SER A 11 11.04 16.93 -2.19
N GLY A 12 10.00 17.53 -1.59
CA GLY A 12 9.74 17.41 -0.16
C GLY A 12 9.28 16.00 0.21
N VAL A 13 8.27 15.49 -0.49
CA VAL A 13 7.66 14.20 -0.17
C VAL A 13 8.63 13.03 -0.34
N GLY A 14 9.36 12.97 -1.43
CA GLY A 14 10.35 11.93 -1.70
C GLY A 14 11.51 11.90 -0.71
N SER A 15 11.74 13.00 0.02
CA SER A 15 12.78 13.15 1.05
C SER A 15 12.31 12.81 2.47
N ILE A 16 11.03 12.47 2.66
CA ILE A 16 10.52 12.04 3.97
C ILE A 16 11.20 10.73 4.37
N CYS A 17 11.85 10.73 5.54
CA CYS A 17 12.52 9.56 6.09
C CYS A 17 11.49 8.51 6.53
N THR A 18 11.64 7.28 6.03
CA THR A 18 10.79 6.14 6.41
C THR A 18 11.42 5.24 7.46
N ASP A 19 12.76 5.18 7.51
CA ASP A 19 13.52 4.50 8.56
C ASP A 19 14.84 5.22 8.79
N GLN A 20 14.98 5.80 9.98
CA GLN A 20 16.16 6.57 10.37
C GLN A 20 17.42 5.71 10.46
N LYS A 21 17.30 4.45 10.87
CA LYS A 21 18.43 3.53 11.03
C LYS A 21 18.92 3.04 9.68
N ALA A 22 17.99 2.69 8.80
CA ALA A 22 18.31 2.23 7.45
C ALA A 22 18.59 3.38 6.47
N LYS A 23 18.33 4.64 6.87
CA LYS A 23 18.42 5.84 6.03
C LYS A 23 17.63 5.68 4.73
N THR A 24 16.41 5.17 4.84
CA THR A 24 15.49 5.01 3.70
C THR A 24 14.48 6.14 3.68
N TYR A 25 14.05 6.49 2.47
CA TYR A 25 13.13 7.58 2.21
C TYR A 25 11.94 7.11 1.39
N VAL A 26 10.88 7.92 1.33
CA VAL A 26 9.69 7.64 0.50
C VAL A 26 10.07 7.36 -0.96
N SER A 27 11.04 8.10 -1.51
CA SER A 27 11.53 7.89 -2.88
C SER A 27 12.12 6.49 -3.12
N ASP A 28 12.65 5.83 -2.08
CA ASP A 28 13.18 4.47 -2.19
C ASP A 28 12.10 3.41 -2.42
N ALA A 29 10.84 3.71 -2.11
CA ALA A 29 9.73 2.78 -2.35
C ALA A 29 9.24 2.77 -3.80
N PHE A 30 9.60 3.80 -4.60
CA PHE A 30 9.12 3.97 -5.97
C PHE A 30 10.12 3.47 -7.00
N ASN A 31 9.62 2.78 -8.03
CA ASN A 31 10.43 2.36 -9.16
C ASN A 31 10.61 3.51 -10.15
N ILE A 32 11.66 4.29 -9.93
CA ILE A 32 11.99 5.47 -10.75
C ILE A 32 12.52 5.13 -12.15
N ALA A 33 12.79 3.85 -12.45
CA ALA A 33 13.25 3.44 -13.78
C ALA A 33 12.21 3.71 -14.88
N TYR A 34 10.93 3.83 -14.50
CA TYR A 34 9.81 4.14 -15.39
C TYR A 34 9.33 5.59 -15.28
N GLY A 35 10.12 6.46 -14.62
CA GLY A 35 9.78 7.85 -14.39
C GLY A 35 9.52 8.17 -12.91
N GLN A 36 9.52 9.47 -12.59
CA GLN A 36 9.21 9.94 -11.24
C GLN A 36 7.73 9.71 -10.91
N PRO A 37 7.38 9.46 -9.63
CA PRO A 37 5.99 9.41 -9.20
C PRO A 37 5.24 10.69 -9.55
N THR A 38 4.01 10.55 -10.01
CA THR A 38 3.19 11.69 -10.45
C THR A 38 2.27 12.15 -9.32
N LYS A 39 2.10 13.47 -9.17
CA LYS A 39 1.17 14.07 -8.20
C LYS A 39 -0.25 13.98 -8.75
N GLU A 40 -1.09 13.18 -8.10
CA GLU A 40 -2.46 12.87 -8.51
C GLU A 40 -3.48 13.46 -7.54
N LEU A 41 -4.49 14.13 -8.09
CA LEU A 41 -5.69 14.46 -7.34
C LEU A 41 -6.61 13.23 -7.27
N LEU A 42 -6.82 12.73 -6.06
CA LEU A 42 -7.84 11.72 -5.79
C LEU A 42 -9.08 12.42 -5.24
N PRO A 43 -10.22 12.40 -5.96
CA PRO A 43 -11.43 13.05 -5.47
C PRO A 43 -12.00 12.33 -4.23
N ALA A 44 -12.81 13.05 -3.45
CA ALA A 44 -13.64 12.42 -2.43
C ALA A 44 -14.50 11.31 -3.07
N GLY A 45 -14.74 10.23 -2.31
CA GLY A 45 -15.39 9.02 -2.82
C GLY A 45 -14.42 8.01 -3.47
N THR A 46 -13.14 8.36 -3.67
CA THR A 46 -12.15 7.40 -4.17
C THR A 46 -11.95 6.27 -3.16
N ALA A 47 -12.10 5.02 -3.61
CA ALA A 47 -11.84 3.84 -2.82
C ALA A 47 -10.39 3.37 -2.96
N LEU A 48 -9.73 3.16 -1.83
CA LEU A 48 -8.34 2.73 -1.72
C LEU A 48 -8.26 1.47 -0.87
N TYR A 49 -7.27 0.62 -1.14
CA TYR A 49 -7.04 -0.58 -0.35
C TYR A 49 -5.58 -0.75 0.04
N LYS A 50 -5.35 -1.56 1.07
CA LYS A 50 -4.06 -2.12 1.41
C LYS A 50 -4.22 -3.47 2.11
N PHE A 51 -3.13 -4.22 2.15
CA PHE A 51 -3.07 -5.44 2.94
C PHE A 51 -2.59 -5.15 4.36
N ASN A 52 -3.26 -5.73 5.35
CA ASN A 52 -2.97 -5.54 6.77
C ASN A 52 -2.81 -6.89 7.48
N GLY A 53 -2.04 -6.88 8.57
CA GLY A 53 -1.92 -8.02 9.49
C GLY A 53 -2.86 -7.94 10.70
N PHE A 54 -3.71 -6.93 10.75
CA PHE A 54 -4.62 -6.64 11.86
C PHE A 54 -5.91 -5.99 11.34
N ASN A 55 -6.99 -6.15 12.10
CA ASN A 55 -8.34 -5.68 11.78
C ASN A 55 -8.68 -4.32 12.43
N SER A 56 -7.71 -3.40 12.49
CA SER A 56 -7.88 -2.05 13.04
C SER A 56 -7.27 -0.98 12.13
N LEU A 57 -7.86 0.21 12.11
CA LEU A 57 -7.36 1.35 11.34
C LEU A 57 -6.07 1.93 11.93
N ALA A 58 -6.01 2.03 13.26
CA ALA A 58 -4.91 2.60 14.02
C ALA A 58 -4.79 1.94 15.40
N ARG A 59 -3.82 2.39 16.21
CA ARG A 59 -3.70 1.97 17.61
C ARG A 59 -4.79 2.65 18.44
N SER A 60 -5.45 1.90 19.32
CA SER A 60 -6.44 2.45 20.25
C SER A 60 -5.79 3.43 21.26
N PRO A 61 -6.45 4.54 21.64
CA PRO A 61 -7.78 4.99 21.19
C PRO A 61 -7.76 5.56 19.77
N ILE A 62 -8.79 5.26 18.98
CA ILE A 62 -8.94 5.76 17.61
C ILE A 62 -9.80 7.02 17.64
N THR A 63 -9.27 8.08 17.04
CA THR A 63 -9.87 9.41 16.88
C THR A 63 -9.75 9.88 15.44
N ASP A 64 -10.44 10.95 15.06
CA ASP A 64 -10.32 11.54 13.71
C ASP A 64 -8.88 12.00 13.38
N ASP A 65 -8.09 12.38 14.39
CA ASP A 65 -6.69 12.77 14.23
C ASP A 65 -5.73 11.56 14.17
N SER A 66 -6.22 10.35 14.37
CA SER A 66 -5.39 9.15 14.35
C SER A 66 -4.76 8.95 12.96
N PRO A 67 -3.42 8.86 12.86
CA PRO A 67 -2.76 8.74 11.58
C PRO A 67 -3.04 7.38 10.94
N LEU A 68 -3.24 7.40 9.63
CA LEU A 68 -3.29 6.20 8.81
C LEU A 68 -1.93 5.96 8.14
N SER A 69 -1.69 4.72 7.72
CA SER A 69 -0.59 4.42 6.80
C SER A 69 -0.69 5.34 5.57
N PRO A 70 0.43 5.88 5.06
CA PRO A 70 0.41 6.67 3.84
C PRO A 70 0.40 5.81 2.56
N TRP A 71 0.67 4.51 2.66
CA TRP A 71 0.78 3.61 1.51
C TRP A 71 -0.55 2.92 1.17
N TRP A 72 -1.02 3.09 -0.07
CA TRP A 72 -2.30 2.59 -0.57
C TRP A 72 -2.23 2.13 -2.03
N SER A 73 -3.21 1.37 -2.48
CA SER A 73 -3.44 1.02 -3.89
C SER A 73 -4.89 1.31 -4.29
N PRO A 74 -5.19 1.59 -5.56
CA PRO A 74 -6.54 1.91 -6.01
C PRO A 74 -7.45 0.68 -6.01
N VAL A 75 -8.68 0.79 -5.51
CA VAL A 75 -9.68 -0.30 -5.63
C VAL A 75 -10.18 -0.41 -7.07
N GLN A 76 -10.55 0.71 -7.67
CA GLN A 76 -10.98 0.82 -9.06
C GLN A 76 -9.77 0.99 -9.99
N PRO A 77 -9.89 0.74 -11.31
CA PRO A 77 -8.82 1.06 -12.24
C PRO A 77 -8.41 2.53 -12.15
N PHE A 78 -7.10 2.80 -12.18
CA PHE A 78 -6.54 4.14 -12.14
C PHE A 78 -5.28 4.20 -13.00
N ARG A 79 -5.29 5.07 -14.02
CA ARG A 79 -4.22 5.16 -15.04
C ARG A 79 -3.90 3.77 -15.61
N TYR A 80 -2.68 3.28 -15.39
CA TYR A 80 -2.19 1.98 -15.85
C TYR A 80 -2.32 0.87 -14.80
N ASP A 81 -2.98 1.12 -13.66
CA ASP A 81 -3.35 0.09 -12.69
C ASP A 81 -4.79 -0.38 -12.94
N GLY A 82 -5.00 -1.69 -13.09
CA GLY A 82 -6.37 -2.23 -13.27
C GLY A 82 -7.15 -2.46 -11.98
N GLY A 83 -6.64 -2.00 -10.83
CA GLY A 83 -7.32 -2.03 -9.55
C GLY A 83 -7.37 -3.41 -8.90
N LEU A 84 -8.07 -3.46 -7.76
CA LEU A 84 -8.16 -4.64 -6.92
C LEU A 84 -8.79 -5.84 -7.65
N ARG A 85 -9.88 -5.61 -8.40
CA ARG A 85 -10.60 -6.68 -9.11
C ARG A 85 -9.71 -7.39 -10.13
N GLN A 86 -8.94 -6.63 -10.92
CA GLN A 86 -8.02 -7.23 -11.89
C GLN A 86 -6.95 -8.06 -11.19
N ARG A 87 -6.38 -7.57 -10.09
CA ARG A 87 -5.35 -8.28 -9.31
C ARG A 87 -5.87 -9.59 -8.74
N MET A 88 -7.08 -9.59 -8.18
CA MET A 88 -7.73 -10.81 -7.70
C MET A 88 -7.97 -11.81 -8.83
N LEU A 89 -8.37 -11.34 -10.01
CA LEU A 89 -8.58 -12.20 -11.17
C LEU A 89 -7.26 -12.82 -11.65
N ILE A 90 -6.19 -12.03 -11.75
CA ILE A 90 -4.87 -12.52 -12.16
C ILE A 90 -4.33 -13.54 -11.15
N ALA A 91 -4.43 -13.26 -9.84
CA ALA A 91 -4.02 -14.21 -8.80
C ALA A 91 -4.74 -15.55 -8.96
N LYS A 92 -6.08 -15.52 -9.11
CA LYS A 92 -6.90 -16.71 -9.35
C LYS A 92 -6.50 -17.45 -10.63
N GLN A 93 -6.29 -16.74 -11.74
CA GLN A 93 -5.91 -17.34 -13.01
C GLN A 93 -4.52 -18.00 -12.98
N ASN A 94 -3.61 -17.48 -12.16
CA ASN A 94 -2.28 -18.05 -11.97
C ASN A 94 -2.23 -19.13 -10.88
N GLY A 95 -3.37 -19.45 -10.23
CA GLY A 95 -3.41 -20.43 -9.14
C GLY A 95 -2.63 -20.00 -7.89
N VAL A 96 -2.43 -18.70 -7.69
CA VAL A 96 -1.70 -18.14 -6.54
C VAL A 96 -2.69 -17.48 -5.60
N SER A 97 -2.50 -17.63 -4.29
CA SER A 97 -3.36 -16.95 -3.32
C SER A 97 -3.22 -15.43 -3.42
N MET A 98 -4.27 -14.70 -3.06
CA MET A 98 -4.23 -13.22 -3.08
C MET A 98 -3.16 -12.68 -2.12
N ARG A 99 -2.82 -13.43 -1.07
CA ARG A 99 -1.74 -13.10 -0.13
C ARG A 99 -0.38 -13.12 -0.83
N GLU A 100 -0.03 -14.21 -1.51
CA GLU A 100 1.26 -14.31 -2.20
C GLU A 100 1.32 -13.36 -3.40
N TRP A 101 0.25 -13.25 -4.18
CA TRP A 101 0.20 -12.33 -5.31
C TRP A 101 0.31 -10.87 -4.86
N GLY A 102 -0.43 -10.49 -3.82
CA GLY A 102 -0.35 -9.18 -3.19
C GLY A 102 1.05 -8.89 -2.65
N ARG A 103 1.70 -9.88 -2.03
CA ARG A 103 3.07 -9.74 -1.54
C ARG A 103 4.06 -9.42 -2.65
N LEU A 104 4.03 -10.20 -3.73
CA LEU A 104 4.94 -10.07 -4.86
C LEU A 104 4.77 -8.72 -5.56
N THR A 105 3.52 -8.32 -5.79
CA THR A 105 3.21 -7.13 -6.59
C THR A 105 3.28 -5.84 -5.77
N SER A 106 2.79 -5.85 -4.53
CA SER A 106 2.82 -4.69 -3.62
C SER A 106 4.05 -4.65 -2.71
N VAL A 107 5.02 -5.54 -2.91
CA VAL A 107 6.34 -5.52 -2.27
C VAL A 107 6.25 -5.44 -0.73
N ILE A 108 5.46 -6.34 -0.14
CA ILE A 108 5.25 -6.38 1.31
C ILE A 108 6.12 -7.46 1.93
N LYS A 109 7.14 -7.11 2.73
CA LYS A 109 8.01 -8.14 3.31
C LYS A 109 7.27 -9.09 4.25
N GLU A 110 7.74 -10.32 4.30
CA GLU A 110 7.16 -11.37 5.15
C GLU A 110 7.23 -11.01 6.64
N ASN A 111 8.27 -10.31 7.08
CA ASN A 111 8.43 -9.87 8.46
C ASN A 111 7.61 -8.59 8.78
N TRP A 112 6.99 -7.95 7.79
CA TRP A 112 6.16 -6.75 8.00
C TRP A 112 4.72 -7.11 8.31
N SER A 113 4.11 -7.99 7.52
CA SER A 113 2.67 -8.29 7.58
C SER A 113 2.34 -9.75 7.22
N SER A 114 1.38 -10.32 7.94
CA SER A 114 0.75 -11.62 7.62
C SER A 114 -0.21 -11.55 6.43
N LEU A 115 -0.60 -10.34 5.99
CA LEU A 115 -1.61 -10.10 4.96
C LEU A 115 -2.95 -10.78 5.27
N GLU A 116 -3.32 -10.85 6.55
CA GLU A 116 -4.55 -11.51 6.98
C GLU A 116 -5.82 -10.80 6.51
N TYR A 117 -5.76 -9.49 6.48
CA TYR A 117 -6.88 -8.66 6.13
C TYR A 117 -6.58 -7.82 4.89
N LEU A 118 -7.59 -7.62 4.07
CA LEU A 118 -7.66 -6.55 3.10
C LEU A 118 -8.45 -5.41 3.74
N LEU A 119 -7.81 -4.25 3.91
CA LEU A 119 -8.48 -3.04 4.34
C LEU A 119 -8.83 -2.22 3.10
N GLU A 120 -10.10 -1.89 2.93
CA GLU A 120 -10.57 -0.88 1.98
C GLU A 120 -11.09 0.35 2.75
N ILE A 121 -10.79 1.54 2.24
CA ILE A 121 -11.28 2.82 2.75
C ILE A 121 -11.90 3.62 1.61
N THR A 122 -12.81 4.54 1.94
CA THR A 122 -13.31 5.54 1.01
C THR A 122 -12.91 6.93 1.49
N LEU A 123 -12.32 7.76 0.62
CA LEU A 123 -11.93 9.12 0.97
C LEU A 123 -13.16 10.01 1.21
N LYS A 124 -13.16 10.77 2.31
CA LYS A 124 -14.20 11.78 2.63
C LYS A 124 -13.92 13.13 1.97
N VAL A 125 -12.64 13.44 1.75
CA VAL A 125 -12.16 14.70 1.18
C VAL A 125 -11.25 14.42 -0.01
N PRO A 126 -11.12 15.35 -0.98
CA PRO A 126 -10.12 15.22 -2.01
C PRO A 126 -8.70 15.31 -1.41
N VAL A 127 -7.78 14.51 -1.94
CA VAL A 127 -6.37 14.47 -1.48
C VAL A 127 -5.42 14.44 -2.67
N TYR A 128 -4.25 15.07 -2.53
CA TYR A 128 -3.13 14.81 -3.42
C TYR A 128 -2.30 13.62 -2.92
N ALA A 129 -1.94 12.76 -3.87
CA ALA A 129 -1.17 11.54 -3.67
C ALA A 129 -0.03 11.46 -4.70
N TRP A 130 1.02 10.69 -4.39
CA TRP A 130 2.09 10.38 -5.35
C TRP A 130 1.92 8.97 -5.87
N PHE A 131 1.70 8.86 -7.17
CA PHE A 131 1.41 7.60 -7.85
C PHE A 131 2.61 7.08 -8.63
N GLY A 132 2.92 5.79 -8.49
CA GLY A 132 3.99 5.16 -9.24
C GLY A 132 4.14 3.67 -8.95
N GLY A 133 5.04 3.01 -9.68
CA GLY A 133 5.33 1.59 -9.50
C GLY A 133 6.05 1.29 -8.18
N PHE A 134 5.80 0.12 -7.59
CA PHE A 134 6.61 -0.37 -6.48
C PHE A 134 8.05 -0.71 -6.93
N LYS A 135 9.05 -0.26 -6.15
CA LYS A 135 10.44 -0.72 -6.29
C LYS A 135 10.60 -2.10 -5.67
N GLY A 136 11.18 -3.04 -6.41
CA GLY A 136 11.46 -4.38 -5.89
C GLY A 136 12.46 -4.34 -4.73
N MET A 137 12.33 -5.30 -3.81
CA MET A 137 13.22 -5.43 -2.65
C MET A 137 13.32 -6.89 -2.17
N SER A 138 14.15 -7.14 -1.15
CA SER A 138 14.22 -8.46 -0.52
C SER A 138 12.88 -8.87 0.08
N ARG A 139 12.56 -10.15 -0.01
CA ARG A 139 11.30 -10.70 0.50
C ARG A 139 11.18 -10.69 2.02
N ILE A 140 12.32 -10.75 2.67
CA ILE A 140 12.44 -10.71 4.12
C ILE A 140 13.74 -9.98 4.46
N ASP A 141 13.74 -9.29 5.59
CA ASP A 141 14.96 -8.69 6.14
C ASP A 141 15.89 -9.78 6.68
N ASN A 142 17.20 -9.57 6.56
CA ASN A 142 18.19 -10.54 7.01
C ASN A 142 18.05 -10.82 8.51
N GLY A 143 18.04 -12.10 8.89
CA GLY A 143 17.88 -12.54 10.28
C GLY A 143 16.48 -12.37 10.87
N MET A 144 15.48 -11.95 10.09
CA MET A 144 14.11 -11.77 10.58
C MET A 144 13.23 -12.99 10.33
N THR A 145 12.22 -13.17 11.17
CA THR A 145 11.24 -14.27 11.05
C THR A 145 10.03 -13.85 10.20
N SER A 146 9.54 -14.78 9.39
CA SER A 146 8.33 -14.60 8.58
C SER A 146 7.07 -14.52 9.46
N ARG A 147 6.18 -13.57 9.15
CA ARG A 147 4.82 -13.47 9.73
C ARG A 147 3.75 -14.13 8.85
N ARG A 148 4.16 -14.81 7.77
CA ARG A 148 3.27 -15.47 6.82
C ARG A 148 2.52 -16.61 7.48
N ASN A 149 1.22 -16.72 7.22
CA ASN A 149 0.48 -17.94 7.55
C ASN A 149 0.79 -19.02 6.50
N ILE A 150 1.65 -19.97 6.85
CA ILE A 150 2.14 -21.01 5.92
C ILE A 150 1.03 -21.96 5.43
N THR A 151 -0.09 -22.04 6.14
CA THR A 151 -1.24 -22.87 5.77
C THR A 151 -2.09 -22.21 4.68
N LEU A 152 -2.14 -20.87 4.64
CA LEU A 152 -3.00 -20.10 3.71
C LEU A 152 -2.24 -19.42 2.57
N GLU A 153 -0.93 -19.20 2.73
CA GLU A 153 -0.10 -18.52 1.74
C GLU A 153 1.06 -19.42 1.36
N GLN A 154 1.02 -20.07 0.20
CA GLN A 154 2.20 -20.77 -0.33
C GLN A 154 3.16 -19.76 -0.96
N LYS A 155 4.45 -19.90 -0.67
CA LYS A 155 5.51 -19.02 -1.16
C LYS A 155 6.14 -19.60 -2.43
N GLY A 156 6.43 -18.74 -3.42
CA GLY A 156 7.28 -19.09 -4.55
C GLY A 156 8.78 -19.22 -4.19
N ARG A 157 9.60 -19.72 -5.12
CA ARG A 157 11.04 -19.95 -4.87
C ARG A 157 11.90 -18.69 -4.73
N SER A 158 11.36 -17.52 -5.08
CA SER A 158 12.11 -16.26 -5.08
C SER A 158 12.46 -15.77 -3.66
N SER A 159 13.67 -15.26 -3.51
CA SER A 159 14.12 -14.47 -2.34
C SER A 159 13.79 -12.97 -2.47
N MET A 160 13.27 -12.55 -3.63
CA MET A 160 12.95 -11.17 -3.98
C MET A 160 11.45 -10.98 -4.18
N LEU A 161 10.98 -9.77 -3.87
CA LEU A 161 9.68 -9.26 -4.26
C LEU A 161 9.89 -8.35 -5.48
N PRO A 162 9.43 -8.75 -6.67
CA PRO A 162 9.74 -8.04 -7.91
C PRO A 162 9.00 -6.69 -8.03
N GLY A 163 7.87 -6.53 -7.33
CA GLY A 163 6.94 -5.45 -7.59
C GLY A 163 6.11 -5.74 -8.84
N GLY A 164 5.84 -4.69 -9.63
CA GLY A 164 5.03 -4.79 -10.85
C GLY A 164 3.60 -4.28 -10.71
N ALA A 165 3.21 -3.87 -9.51
CA ALA A 165 2.00 -3.09 -9.29
C ALA A 165 2.33 -1.61 -9.05
N THR A 166 1.27 -0.80 -8.91
CA THR A 166 1.37 0.61 -8.52
C THR A 166 0.88 0.87 -7.10
N GLN A 167 1.30 2.00 -6.55
CA GLN A 167 0.94 2.50 -5.24
C GLN A 167 0.70 4.00 -5.27
N PHE A 168 -0.07 4.45 -4.28
CA PHE A 168 -0.12 5.82 -3.82
C PHE A 168 0.67 5.96 -2.53
N TYR A 169 1.40 7.06 -2.43
CA TYR A 169 1.82 7.64 -1.16
C TYR A 169 0.95 8.86 -0.85
N ILE A 170 0.27 8.85 0.30
CA ILE A 170 -0.63 9.91 0.75
C ILE A 170 -0.17 10.35 2.15
N PRO A 171 0.71 11.35 2.27
CA PRO A 171 1.14 11.85 3.57
C PRO A 171 -0.04 12.47 4.33
N ASN A 172 0.09 12.60 5.65
CA ASN A 172 -0.88 13.28 6.52
C ASN A 172 -2.32 12.74 6.48
N LEU A 173 -2.53 11.53 5.95
CA LEU A 173 -3.84 10.89 5.97
C LEU A 173 -4.20 10.46 7.39
N THR A 174 -5.44 10.71 7.81
CA THR A 174 -5.96 10.39 9.15
C THR A 174 -7.33 9.75 9.04
N VAL A 175 -7.85 9.21 10.14
CA VAL A 175 -9.19 8.61 10.19
C VAL A 175 -10.29 9.63 9.85
N GLY A 176 -10.14 10.90 10.24
CA GLY A 176 -11.11 11.96 9.91
C GLY A 176 -11.24 12.25 8.41
N HIS A 177 -10.27 11.81 7.60
CA HIS A 177 -10.24 11.97 6.15
C HIS A 177 -10.95 10.84 5.38
N ILE A 178 -11.46 9.81 6.06
CA ILE A 178 -12.20 8.71 5.42
C ILE A 178 -13.67 8.73 5.81
N SER A 179 -14.55 8.31 4.88
CA SER A 179 -16.00 8.26 5.09
C SER A 179 -16.48 6.86 5.50
N SER A 180 -15.77 5.83 5.06
CA SER A 180 -16.05 4.44 5.39
C SER A 180 -14.79 3.59 5.31
N HIS A 181 -14.83 2.43 5.95
CA HIS A 181 -13.80 1.40 5.84
C HIS A 181 -14.40 0.01 6.01
N GLN A 182 -13.74 -1.00 5.47
CA GLN A 182 -14.09 -2.40 5.65
C GLN A 182 -12.85 -3.28 5.71
N PHE A 183 -12.90 -4.32 6.54
CA PHE A 183 -11.89 -5.37 6.60
C PHE A 183 -12.47 -6.67 6.06
N SER A 184 -11.79 -7.25 5.08
CA SER A 184 -12.09 -8.58 4.54
C SER A 184 -10.98 -9.55 4.90
N ILE A 185 -11.34 -10.75 5.36
CA ILE A 185 -10.35 -11.83 5.57
C ILE A 185 -9.93 -12.38 4.22
N LEU A 186 -8.62 -12.41 3.96
CA LEU A 186 -8.07 -13.05 2.78
C LEU A 186 -7.93 -14.55 3.03
N LYS A 187 -8.76 -15.35 2.36
CA LYS A 187 -8.64 -16.81 2.41
C LYS A 187 -7.51 -17.31 1.51
#